data_AF-A0A5C8T2S8-F1
#
_entry.id   AF-A0A5C8T2S8-F1
#
_cell.length_a   1.000
_cell.length_b   1.000
_cell.length_c   1.000
_cell.angle_alpha   90.00
_cell.angle_beta   90.00
_cell.angle_gamma   90.00
#
_symmetry.space_group_name_H-M   'P 1'
#
loop_
_entity.id
_entity.type
_entity.pdbx_description
1 polymer ?
#
loop_
_entity_poly.entity_id
_entity_poly.type
_entity_poly.pdbx_seq_one_letter_code
_entity_poly.pdbx_strand_id
1 'polypeptide(L)' 'MAGGGTVAILGAGMAGAAAARRLAEAGLDVRVAQIEARWLLPLPGGPVRTSTVSG' A
#
# COMPACT_ATOMS: atom_id res chain seq x y z
N MET A 1 3.12 22.10 -17.51
CA MET A 1 2.83 20.70 -17.15
C MET A 1 3.60 20.38 -15.89
N ALA A 2 2.96 20.42 -14.73
CA ALA A 2 3.58 20.05 -13.45
C ALA A 2 3.60 18.51 -13.35
N GLY A 3 4.73 17.93 -12.96
CA GLY A 3 5.05 16.51 -13.08
C GLY A 3 3.98 15.59 -12.49
N GLY A 4 3.55 14.61 -13.30
CA GLY A 4 2.70 13.50 -12.85
C GLY A 4 3.47 12.63 -11.86
N GLY A 5 3.31 12.91 -10.58
CA GLY A 5 3.89 12.11 -9.51
C GLY A 5 3.03 10.89 -9.20
N THR A 6 3.63 9.71 -9.23
CA THR A 6 2.99 8.48 -8.71
C THR A 6 3.00 8.52 -7.19
N VAL A 7 1.84 8.26 -6.57
CA VAL A 7 1.67 8.22 -5.12
C VAL A 7 1.48 6.77 -4.66
N ALA A 8 2.36 6.31 -3.76
CA ALA A 8 2.22 4.99 -3.14
C ALA A 8 1.59 5.12 -1.75
N ILE A 9 0.59 4.29 -1.45
CA ILE A 9 -0.08 4.20 -0.15
C ILE A 9 0.25 2.85 0.48
N LEU A 10 0.89 2.88 1.64
CA LEU A 10 1.23 1.69 2.42
C LEU A 10 0.19 1.50 3.54
N GLY A 11 -0.66 0.50 3.38
CA GLY A 11 -1.77 0.20 4.29
C GLY A 11 -3.12 0.44 3.64
N ALA A 12 -3.91 -0.63 3.51
CA ALA A 12 -5.24 -0.63 2.89
C ALA A 12 -6.39 -0.57 3.92
N GLY A 13 -6.14 -0.05 5.12
CA GLY A 13 -7.20 0.22 6.10
C GLY A 13 -8.11 1.38 5.64
N MET A 14 -9.15 1.69 6.42
CA MET A 14 -10.14 2.72 6.10
C MET A 14 -9.52 4.06 5.67
N ALA A 15 -8.47 4.51 6.36
CA ALA A 15 -7.77 5.75 6.05
C ALA A 15 -7.01 5.67 4.71
N GLY A 16 -6.32 4.56 4.44
CA GLY A 16 -5.58 4.34 3.21
C GLY A 16 -6.49 4.24 2.00
N ALA A 17 -7.62 3.53 2.13
CA ALA A 17 -8.63 3.44 1.08
C ALA A 17 -9.29 4.79 0.77
N ALA A 18 -9.62 5.58 1.80
CA ALA A 18 -10.19 6.93 1.62
C ALA A 18 -9.18 7.88 0.95
N ALA A 19 -7.90 7.80 1.32
CA ALA A 19 -6.84 8.58 0.70
C ALA A 19 -6.63 8.18 -0.77
N ALA A 20 -6.59 6.88 -1.06
CA ALA A 20 -6.44 6.37 -2.43
C ALA A 20 -7.52 6.90 -3.35
N ARG A 21 -8.77 6.85 -2.89
CA ARG A 21 -9.92 7.36 -3.64
C ARG A 21 -9.81 8.85 -3.94
N ARG A 22 -9.49 9.68 -2.94
CA ARG A 22 -9.34 11.13 -3.13
C ARG A 22 -8.20 11.49 -4.08
N LEU A 23 -7.09 10.77 -4.00
CA LEU A 23 -5.92 10.99 -4.87
C LEU A 23 -6.21 10.55 -6.31
N ALA A 24 -6.94 9.44 -6.50
CA ALA A 24 -7.39 9.00 -7.81
C ALA A 24 -8.41 9.97 -8.42
N GLU A 25 -9.37 10.47 -7.63
CA GLU A 25 -10.32 11.52 -8.04
C GLU A 25 -9.60 12.82 -8.45
N ALA A 26 -8.42 13.10 -7.87
CA ALA A 26 -7.56 14.22 -8.25
C ALA A 26 -6.70 13.95 -9.51
N GLY A 27 -6.84 12.80 -10.15
CA GLY A 27 -6.14 12.44 -11.39
C GLY A 27 -4.68 12.01 -11.17
N LEU A 28 -4.31 11.61 -9.96
CA LEU A 28 -2.98 11.09 -9.66
C LEU A 28 -2.90 9.58 -9.94
N ASP A 29 -1.73 9.10 -10.36
CA ASP A 29 -1.42 7.68 -10.44
C ASP A 29 -1.17 7.14 -9.03
N VAL A 30 -2.10 6.33 -8.51
CA VAL A 30 -2.08 5.84 -7.12
C VAL A 30 -1.86 4.34 -7.09
N ARG A 31 -0.89 3.88 -6.30
CA ARG A 31 -0.64 2.46 -6.03
C ARG A 31 -0.85 2.17 -4.55
N VAL A 32 -1.69 1.19 -4.23
CA VAL A 32 -1.97 0.80 -2.85
C VAL A 32 -1.32 -0.55 -2.57
N ALA A 33 -0.51 -0.61 -1.51
CA ALA A 33 0.08 -1.85 -1.02
C ALA A 33 -0.53 -2.21 0.33
N GLN A 34 -1.02 -3.44 0.45
CA GLN A 34 -1.47 -4.01 1.72
C GLN A 34 -0.32 -4.73 2.40
N ILE A 35 -0.20 -4.54 3.72
CA ILE A 35 0.77 -5.24 4.54
C ILE A 35 0.02 -6.34 5.28
N GLU A 36 0.38 -7.59 4.98
CA GLU A 36 -0.10 -8.76 5.69
C GLU A 36 1.05 -9.31 6.53
N ALA A 37 0.83 -9.41 7.84
CA ALA A 37 1.75 -10.09 8.73
C ALA A 37 1.44 -11.59 8.67
N ARG A 38 2.38 -12.39 8.16
CA ARG A 38 2.23 -13.84 8.08
C ARG A 38 3.32 -14.54 8.86
N TRP A 39 2.95 -15.60 9.56
CA TRP A 39 3.90 -16.56 10.11
C TRP A 39 4.41 -17.43 8.97
N LEU A 40 5.68 -17.29 8.60
CA LEU A 40 6.24 -17.92 7.40
C LEU A 40 6.83 -19.32 7.63
N LEU A 41 6.52 -19.99 8.76
CA LEU A 41 7.16 -21.19 9.38
C LEU A 41 7.81 -20.80 10.72
N PRO A 42 8.15 -21.76 11.62
CA PRO A 42 8.89 -21.45 12.85
C PRO A 42 10.34 -21.07 12.52
N LEU A 43 10.53 -19.86 11.98
CA LEU A 43 11.83 -19.22 11.88
C LEU A 43 12.11 -18.53 13.22
N PRO A 44 13.32 -18.66 13.78
CA PRO A 44 13.72 -17.87 14.94
C PRO A 44 13.64 -16.38 14.53
N GLY A 45 12.71 -15.62 15.13
CA GLY A 45 12.54 -14.20 14.81
C GLY A 45 11.11 -13.65 14.84
N GLY A 46 10.08 -14.50 14.94
CA GLY A 46 8.70 -14.02 15.03
C GLY A 46 8.01 -13.83 13.67
N PRO A 47 6.87 -13.11 13.61
CA PRO A 47 6.10 -12.94 12.39
C PRO A 47 6.84 -12.04 11.39
N VAL A 48 6.91 -12.45 10.13
CA VAL A 48 7.55 -11.68 9.06
C VAL A 48 6.48 -10.82 8.37
N ARG A 49 6.77 -9.53 8.19
CA ARG A 49 5.90 -8.60 7.45
C ARG A 49 6.23 -8.68 5.97
N THR A 50 5.25 -9.06 5.15
CA THR A 50 5.36 -9.07 3.69
C THR A 50 4.42 -8.01 3.10
N SER A 51 4.88 -7.26 2.10
CA SER A 51 4.05 -6.34 1.32
C SER A 51 3.90 -6.85 -0.12
N THR A 52 2.67 -6.87 -0.62
CA THR A 52 2.37 -7.12 -2.04
C THR A 52 1.97 -5.80 -2.68
N VAL A 53 2.65 -5.43 -3.77
CA VAL A 53 2.30 -4.25 -4.58
C VAL A 53 1.57 -4.75 -5.82
N SER A 54 0.28 -4.45 -5.92
CA SER A 54 -0.48 -4.64 -7.16
C SER A 54 -0.55 -3.29 -7.87
N GLY A 55 0.01 -3.23 -9.08
CA GLY A 55 0.02 -2.05 -9.93
C GLY A 55 -1.03 -2.12 -11.03
#